data_AF-A0AAE8G375-F1
#
_entry.id   AF-A0AAE8G375-F1
#
_cell.length_a   1.000
_cell.length_b   1.000
_cell.length_c   1.000
_cell.angle_alpha   90.00
_cell.angle_beta   90.00
_cell.angle_gamma   90.00
#
_symmetry.space_group_name_H-M   'P 1'
#
loop_
_entity.id
_entity.type
_entity.pdbx_description
1 polymer ?
#
loop_
_entity_poly.entity_id
_entity_poly.type
_entity_poly.pdbx_seq_one_letter_code
_entity_poly.pdbx_strand_id
1 'polypeptide(L)'
;MTYKVIRAFADTTDKEPEHQNGYPYEVGETYPRDGFKPKKSFVQSLCNGTNTTGSIFLVFKEEPTVPEKDNTPEVDVENAHLENDLPAETDEQPKKQQEAE
;
A
#
# COMPACT_ATOMS: atom_id res chain seq x y z
N MET A 1 3.92 16.09 -14.05
CA MET A 1 4.82 16.11 -12.88
C MET A 1 5.06 14.67 -12.49
N THR A 2 6.31 14.25 -12.54
CA THR A 2 6.74 12.89 -12.17
C THR A 2 7.52 12.96 -10.87
N TYR A 3 7.35 11.92 -10.06
CA TYR A 3 7.96 11.79 -8.75
C TYR A 3 8.81 10.54 -8.73
N LYS A 4 9.83 10.54 -7.88
CA LYS A 4 10.64 9.37 -7.58
C LYS A 4 10.17 8.80 -6.25
N VAL A 5 9.93 7.50 -6.21
CA VAL A 5 9.60 6.77 -4.99
C VAL A 5 10.88 6.62 -4.17
N ILE A 6 10.86 7.12 -2.93
CA ILE A 6 12.00 7.01 -2.00
C ILE A 6 11.74 6.03 -0.86
N ARG A 7 10.48 5.61 -0.69
CA ARG A 7 10.06 4.60 0.29
C ARG A 7 8.97 3.75 -0.34
N ALA A 8 9.09 2.44 -0.26
CA ALA A 8 8.10 1.54 -0.83
C ALA A 8 6.72 1.75 -0.19
N PHE A 9 5.66 1.71 -1.00
CA PHE A 9 4.28 1.83 -0.54
C PHE A 9 3.30 1.19 -1.52
N ALA A 10 2.14 0.78 -1.04
CA ALA A 10 1.04 0.35 -1.90
C ALA A 10 0.06 1.53 -2.14
N ASP A 11 -0.12 1.92 -3.41
CA ASP A 11 -1.14 2.91 -3.77
C ASP A 11 -2.50 2.21 -3.93
N THR A 12 -3.28 2.23 -2.85
CA THR A 12 -4.66 1.70 -2.84
C THR A 12 -5.63 2.41 -3.78
N THR A 13 -5.24 3.57 -4.34
CA THR A 13 -6.04 4.31 -5.33
C THR A 13 -5.73 3.88 -6.76
N ASP A 14 -4.58 3.25 -6.98
CA ASP A 14 -4.14 2.65 -8.24
C ASP A 14 -4.59 1.19 -8.31
N LYS A 15 -5.89 1.00 -8.59
CA LYS A 15 -6.51 -0.32 -8.70
C LYS A 15 -6.61 -0.73 -10.16
N GLU A 16 -5.80 -1.70 -10.54
CA GLU A 16 -5.93 -2.41 -11.81
C GLU A 16 -6.57 -3.79 -11.60
N PRO A 17 -7.06 -4.45 -12.67
CA PRO A 17 -7.61 -5.80 -12.58
C PRO A 17 -6.65 -6.78 -11.88
N GLU A 18 -5.35 -6.63 -12.10
CA GLU A 18 -4.28 -7.44 -11.50
C GLU A 18 -3.92 -6.99 -10.08
N HIS A 19 -4.26 -5.75 -9.69
CA HIS A 19 -3.85 -5.11 -8.43
C HIS A 19 -5.08 -4.56 -7.68
N GLN A 20 -6.05 -5.42 -7.35
CA GLN A 20 -7.30 -5.01 -6.68
C GLN A 20 -7.08 -4.31 -5.32
N ASN A 21 -5.97 -4.61 -4.66
CA ASN A 21 -5.58 -4.05 -3.35
C ASN A 21 -4.66 -2.82 -3.46
N GLY A 22 -4.34 -2.38 -4.68
CA GLY A 22 -3.42 -1.28 -4.96
C GLY A 22 -2.11 -1.74 -5.59
N TYR A 23 -1.50 -0.86 -6.38
CA TYR A 23 -0.21 -1.13 -6.99
C TYR A 23 0.94 -0.95 -5.97
N PRO A 24 1.82 -1.95 -5.79
CA PRO A 24 3.00 -1.83 -4.95
C PRO A 24 4.10 -1.06 -5.70
N TYR A 25 4.43 0.14 -5.22
CA TYR A 25 5.54 0.93 -5.72
C TYR A 25 6.81 0.65 -4.92
N GLU A 26 7.89 0.34 -5.62
CA GLU A 26 9.21 0.08 -5.04
C GLU A 26 10.09 1.33 -5.02
N VAL A 27 11.09 1.32 -4.13
CA VAL A 27 12.07 2.42 -4.05
C VAL A 27 12.80 2.55 -5.38
N GLY A 28 12.80 3.76 -5.92
CA GLY A 28 13.40 4.05 -7.21
C GLY A 28 12.42 4.01 -8.38
N GLU A 29 11.16 3.64 -8.19
CA GLU A 29 10.17 3.72 -9.27
C GLU A 29 9.74 5.15 -9.56
N THR A 30 9.12 5.34 -10.73
CA THR A 30 8.53 6.62 -11.13
C THR A 30 7.04 6.59 -10.83
N TYR A 31 6.57 7.61 -10.13
CA TYR A 31 5.16 7.79 -9.77
C TYR A 31 4.58 9.05 -10.45
N PRO A 32 3.32 9.01 -10.91
CA PRO A 32 2.45 7.84 -11.05
C PRO A 32 2.85 6.96 -12.25
N ARG A 33 2.32 5.73 -12.31
CA ARG A 33 2.39 4.88 -13.50
C ARG A 33 1.77 5.52 -14.73
N ASP A 34 2.23 5.09 -15.89
CA ASP A 34 1.67 5.51 -17.17
C ASP A 34 0.18 5.17 -17.25
N GLY A 35 -0.63 6.17 -17.62
CA GLY A 35 -2.10 6.02 -17.68
C GLY A 35 -2.82 6.25 -16.35
N PHE A 36 -2.14 6.23 -15.21
CA PHE A 36 -2.74 6.50 -13.90
C PHE A 36 -2.68 8.00 -13.54
N LYS A 37 -3.81 8.53 -13.04
CA LYS A 37 -3.94 9.94 -12.64
C LYS A 37 -4.34 10.04 -11.17
N PRO A 38 -3.38 10.18 -10.24
CA PRO A 38 -3.67 10.31 -8.82
C PRO A 38 -4.27 11.66 -8.47
N LYS A 39 -4.97 11.71 -7.33
CA LYS A 39 -5.49 12.96 -6.77
C LYS A 39 -4.34 13.82 -6.26
N LYS A 40 -4.32 15.11 -6.61
CA LYS A 40 -3.25 16.04 -6.19
C LYS A 40 -3.03 16.08 -4.68
N SER A 41 -4.10 16.09 -3.89
CA SER A 41 -4.04 16.08 -2.43
C SER A 41 -3.39 14.81 -1.88
N PHE A 42 -3.66 13.67 -2.52
CA PHE A 42 -3.05 12.39 -2.16
C PHE A 42 -1.54 12.40 -2.45
N VAL A 43 -1.14 12.80 -3.66
CA VAL A 43 0.28 12.93 -4.01
C VAL A 43 1.00 13.89 -3.06
N GLN A 44 0.38 15.03 -2.75
CA GLN A 44 0.96 15.99 -1.80
C GLN A 44 1.16 15.37 -0.43
N SER A 45 0.19 14.58 0.08
CA SER A 45 0.31 13.86 1.36
C SER A 45 1.48 12.85 1.38
N LEU A 46 1.81 12.27 0.24
CA LEU A 46 2.96 11.36 0.08
C LEU A 46 4.29 12.12 0.01
N CYS A 47 4.29 13.34 -0.55
CA CYS A 47 5.49 14.18 -0.65
C CYS A 47 5.85 14.92 0.65
N ASN A 48 4.86 15.31 1.45
CA ASN A 48 5.07 16.13 2.66
C ASN A 48 4.97 15.34 3.97
N GLY A 49 4.62 14.05 3.90
CA GLY A 49 4.42 13.21 5.07
C GLY A 49 3.12 13.45 5.83
N THR A 50 2.16 14.23 5.33
CA THR A 50 0.84 14.42 5.96
C THR A 50 -0.13 13.26 5.69
N ASN A 51 0.41 12.07 5.47
CA ASN A 51 -0.33 10.82 5.42
C ASN A 51 -0.38 10.18 6.82
N THR A 52 -1.17 9.11 6.98
CA THR A 52 -1.37 8.42 8.28
C THR A 52 -0.07 7.87 8.88
N THR A 53 0.93 7.57 8.06
CA THR A 53 2.24 7.02 8.47
C THR A 53 3.23 8.13 8.85
N GLY A 54 2.90 9.41 8.61
CA GLY A 54 3.79 10.53 8.92
C GLY A 54 5.10 10.56 8.10
N SER A 55 5.21 9.73 7.06
CA SER A 55 6.46 9.46 6.35
C SER A 55 6.42 10.01 4.92
N ILE A 56 7.57 10.43 4.40
CA ILE A 56 7.67 10.88 3.00
C ILE A 56 7.93 9.65 2.11
N PHE A 57 7.11 9.48 1.08
CA PHE A 57 7.20 8.37 0.11
C PHE A 57 7.69 8.81 -1.26
N LEU A 58 7.42 10.06 -1.64
CA LEU A 58 7.69 10.60 -2.97
C LEU A 58 8.55 11.87 -2.88
N VAL A 59 9.45 12.04 -3.84
CA VAL A 59 10.16 13.31 -4.07
C VAL A 59 9.94 13.78 -5.50
N PHE A 60 9.89 15.09 -5.71
CA PHE A 60 9.83 15.65 -7.05
C PHE A 60 11.07 15.26 -7.84
N LYS A 61 10.86 14.76 -9.06
CA LYS A 61 11.95 14.51 -10.01
C LYS A 61 12.30 15.83 -10.72
N GLU A 62 12.74 16.83 -9.96
CA GLU A 62 13.49 17.95 -10.54
C GLU A 62 14.95 17.52 -10.71
N GLU A 63 15.57 17.92 -11.82
CA GLU A 63 16.98 17.62 -12.09
C GLU A 63 17.88 18.03 -10.90
N PRO A 64 18.94 17.26 -10.61
CA PRO A 64 19.53 17.15 -9.29
C PRO A 64 20.15 18.47 -8.78
N THR A 65 19.65 18.96 -7.65
CA THR A 65 20.48 19.64 -6.65
C THR A 65 20.52 18.76 -5.39
N VAL A 66 21.45 17.80 -5.41
CA VAL A 66 21.70 16.79 -4.35
C VAL A 66 22.04 17.51 -3.02
N PRO A 67 21.63 17.00 -1.83
CA PRO A 67 22.27 15.81 -1.31
C PRO A 67 21.30 14.71 -0.91
N GLU A 68 21.61 13.54 -1.43
CA GLU A 68 21.28 12.20 -0.98
C GLU A 68 21.48 12.11 0.54
N LYS A 69 20.40 12.27 1.29
CA LYS A 69 20.37 11.81 2.69
C LYS A 69 19.88 10.39 2.68
N ASP A 70 20.87 9.49 2.68
CA ASP A 70 20.80 8.14 3.21
C ASP A 70 19.74 8.07 4.32
N ASN A 71 18.55 7.61 3.96
CA ASN A 71 17.52 7.20 4.89
C ASN A 71 17.34 5.72 4.62
N THR A 72 18.32 4.95 5.09
CA THR A 72 18.11 3.58 5.53
C THR A 72 17.13 3.66 6.72
N PRO A 73 15.83 3.30 6.58
CA PRO A 73 15.07 3.02 7.77
C PRO A 73 15.57 1.67 8.27
N GLU A 74 16.41 1.69 9.28
CA GLU A 74 16.61 0.54 10.17
C GLU A 74 15.25 0.28 10.84
N VAL A 75 14.37 -0.43 10.13
CA VAL A 75 13.15 -0.96 10.71
C VAL A 75 13.56 -2.23 11.43
N ASP A 76 13.83 -2.09 12.72
CA ASP A 76 13.71 -3.15 13.69
C ASP A 76 12.26 -3.69 13.63
N VAL A 77 12.05 -4.75 12.82
CA VAL A 77 10.80 -5.53 12.81
C VAL A 77 11.01 -6.73 13.73
N GLU A 78 11.24 -6.49 15.01
CA GLU A 78 11.09 -7.52 16.05
C GLU A 78 9.94 -7.13 16.99
N ASN A 79 8.72 -6.96 16.44
CA ASN A 79 7.46 -7.20 17.16
C ASN A 79 6.22 -6.93 16.28
N ALA A 80 5.99 -7.79 15.30
CA ALA A 80 4.64 -8.02 14.80
C ALA A 80 4.38 -9.52 14.84
N HIS A 81 4.27 -10.05 16.06
CA HIS A 81 3.63 -11.35 16.31
C HIS A 81 2.19 -11.22 15.83
N LEU A 82 1.96 -11.62 14.57
CA LEU A 82 0.66 -11.67 13.93
C LEU A 82 -0.09 -12.90 14.47
N GLU A 83 -0.54 -12.84 15.72
CA GLU A 83 -1.65 -13.67 16.19
C GLU A 83 -2.92 -13.16 15.51
N ASN A 84 -3.22 -13.69 14.34
CA ASN A 84 -4.55 -13.62 13.79
C ASN A 84 -5.01 -15.05 13.51
N ASP A 85 -5.62 -15.60 14.54
CA ASP A 85 -6.44 -16.80 14.61
C ASP A 85 -7.14 -17.11 13.27
N LEU A 86 -6.79 -18.26 12.71
CA LEU A 86 -7.71 -19.04 11.89
C LEU A 86 -8.86 -19.52 12.79
N PRO A 87 -10.11 -19.43 12.34
CA PRO A 87 -11.05 -20.50 12.61
C PRO A 87 -11.22 -21.30 11.32
N ALA A 88 -10.55 -22.45 11.27
CA ALA A 88 -11.01 -23.59 10.51
C ALA A 88 -12.14 -24.25 11.30
N GLU A 89 -13.39 -24.01 10.92
CA GLU A 89 -14.52 -24.87 11.29
C GLU A 89 -15.17 -25.43 10.03
N THR A 90 -14.69 -26.62 9.66
CA THR A 90 -15.55 -27.72 9.22
C THR A 90 -16.61 -28.00 10.29
N ASP A 91 -17.90 -28.05 9.94
CA ASP A 91 -18.68 -29.30 9.89
C ASP A 91 -20.21 -29.08 9.84
N GLU A 92 -20.89 -30.05 9.22
CA GLU A 92 -22.31 -30.46 9.36
C GLU A 92 -23.48 -29.64 8.75
N GLN A 93 -24.03 -30.22 7.68
CA GLN A 93 -25.48 -30.22 7.37
C GLN A 93 -26.28 -30.84 8.54
N PRO A 94 -27.57 -30.51 8.71
CA PRO A 94 -28.55 -31.54 8.34
C PRO A 94 -29.85 -31.04 7.68
N LYS A 95 -30.42 -31.97 6.91
CA LYS A 95 -31.75 -32.02 6.28
C LYS A 95 -32.88 -31.59 7.22
N LYS A 96 -33.85 -30.83 6.71
CA LYS A 96 -35.23 -30.84 7.22
C LYS A 96 -36.15 -31.43 6.14
N GLN A 97 -36.54 -32.69 6.35
CA GLN A 97 -37.63 -33.36 5.67
C GLN A 97 -38.91 -33.24 6.52
N GLN A 98 -40.04 -33.13 5.82
CA GLN A 98 -41.40 -33.53 6.20
C GLN A 98 -42.08 -32.86 7.41
N GLU A 99 -43.03 -31.97 7.08
CA GLU A 99 -44.30 -31.85 7.79
C GLU A 99 -45.26 -32.92 7.26
N ALA A 100 -45.81 -33.72 8.16
CA ALA A 100 -47.02 -34.49 8.00
C ALA A 100 -47.77 -34.41 9.33
N GLU A 101 -48.83 -33.61 9.38
CA GLU A 101 -50.04 -33.88 10.16
C GLU A 101 -51.22 -33.15 9.51
#